data_AF-A0A970TG35-F1
#
_entry.id   AF-A0A970TG35-F1
#
_cell.length_a   1.000
_cell.length_b   1.000
_cell.length_c   1.000
_cell.angle_alpha   90.00
_cell.angle_beta   90.00
_cell.angle_gamma   90.00
#
_symmetry.space_group_name_H-M   'P 1'
#
loop_
_entity.id
_entity.type
_entity.pdbx_description
1 polymer ?
#
loop_
_entity_poly.entity_id
_entity_poly.type
_entity_poly.pdbx_seq_one_letter_code
_entity_poly.pdbx_strand_id
1 'polypeptide(L)'
;MIKVSIIIPVYNVEKTLRQCLDSCVNQTLQEIEIIVVDDKSPDNSHLIIREYVSKYPDKVIGIFLDKNMRQGGARNVGIRKARGKYIKFVDSDDYIDLDTCRRLYEKAEHTSADIVMCDYYMIDVNTNAHKYLAAYEHKLTGVIDDTKTRGIILMYKAYCWSNIIRKDFITEHQLFFPENIFFEDTAIVLRWYLEAYRIEYVREAFYYYNNINEDSTLHNIDCNKINNLTQSVFSLADFLKNNDYFDKYPQECNHWMLKYWIRIMSYYLNYVDDLPIKTIINVNNHFIALGADPDNLQYIGRSANFFYIDILNQIVYNAQDISSWRGEREDFIMSHKGRDYIQKYMKLKYKFCIDRIKRLFDYIKENQYKVAVWGAGKYLRALYPVLAENQLELDHIIDRDPLLWGDLVENEQKICNYEDCWQEVDFIIVLSRNNYTSVYNQAREKSKKKVLLNMESYLCMDYDVSEIIEYQEE
;
A
#
# COMPACT_ATOMS: atom_id res chain seq x y z
N MET A 1 -17.88 -38.88 -9.65
CA MET A 1 -17.69 -37.53 -10.26
C MET A 1 -16.94 -36.69 -9.25
N ILE A 2 -15.93 -35.92 -9.67
CA ILE A 2 -15.21 -35.02 -8.75
C ILE A 2 -16.15 -33.88 -8.35
N LYS A 3 -16.28 -33.63 -7.05
CA LYS A 3 -17.14 -32.59 -6.47
C LYS A 3 -16.38 -31.26 -6.34
N VAL A 4 -15.16 -31.32 -5.82
CA VAL A 4 -14.31 -30.13 -5.60
C VAL A 4 -12.91 -30.37 -6.16
N SER A 5 -12.43 -29.44 -6.98
CA SER A 5 -11.01 -29.36 -7.37
C SER A 5 -10.31 -28.33 -6.49
N ILE A 6 -9.35 -28.78 -5.69
CA ILE A 6 -8.47 -27.89 -4.92
C ILE A 6 -7.32 -27.46 -5.84
N ILE A 7 -7.10 -26.16 -6.00
CA ILE A 7 -6.03 -25.58 -6.82
C ILE A 7 -5.02 -24.88 -5.91
N ILE A 8 -3.77 -25.28 -6.02
CA ILE A 8 -2.66 -24.79 -5.20
C ILE A 8 -1.57 -24.22 -6.11
N PRO A 9 -1.45 -22.89 -6.26
CA PRO A 9 -0.31 -22.28 -6.92
C PRO A 9 0.91 -22.38 -6.00
N VAL A 10 2.06 -22.79 -6.54
CA VAL A 10 3.30 -23.01 -5.78
C VAL A 10 4.44 -22.19 -6.36
N TYR A 11 5.08 -21.38 -5.52
CA TYR A 11 6.32 -20.67 -5.87
C TYR A 11 7.14 -20.37 -4.62
N ASN A 12 8.33 -20.97 -4.48
CA ASN A 12 9.28 -20.70 -3.39
C ASN A 12 8.71 -20.92 -1.98
N VAL A 13 8.18 -22.13 -1.71
CA VAL A 13 7.43 -22.46 -0.48
C VAL A 13 7.80 -23.85 0.07
N GLU A 14 9.01 -24.33 -0.18
CA GLU A 14 9.44 -25.67 0.25
C GLU A 14 9.26 -25.92 1.77
N LYS A 15 9.30 -24.85 2.58
CA LYS A 15 9.16 -24.89 4.04
C LYS A 15 7.73 -25.18 4.52
N THR A 16 6.71 -24.74 3.78
CA THR A 16 5.30 -24.77 4.19
C THR A 16 4.45 -25.74 3.36
N LEU A 17 4.88 -26.07 2.14
CA LEU A 17 4.09 -26.81 1.16
C LEU A 17 3.58 -28.17 1.66
N ARG A 18 4.36 -28.89 2.48
CA ARG A 18 3.92 -30.18 3.05
C ARG A 18 2.68 -30.04 3.92
N GLN A 19 2.65 -29.04 4.79
CA GLN A 19 1.50 -28.78 5.66
C GLN A 19 0.25 -28.45 4.83
N CYS A 20 0.41 -27.61 3.80
CA CYS A 20 -0.66 -27.29 2.86
C CYS A 20 -1.22 -28.57 2.20
N LEU A 21 -0.34 -29.39 1.61
CA LEU A 21 -0.73 -30.61 0.91
C LEU A 21 -1.34 -31.65 1.86
N ASP A 22 -0.78 -31.83 3.06
CA ASP A 22 -1.32 -32.72 4.10
C ASP A 22 -2.75 -32.33 4.48
N SER A 23 -3.04 -31.02 4.61
CA SER A 23 -4.38 -30.55 4.91
C SER A 23 -5.39 -30.83 3.79
N CYS A 24 -4.92 -30.84 2.53
CA CYS A 24 -5.74 -31.08 1.35
C CYS A 24 -6.00 -32.57 1.09
N VAL A 25 -5.00 -33.44 1.24
CA VAL A 25 -5.17 -34.89 0.99
C VAL A 25 -6.02 -35.59 2.05
N ASN A 26 -6.08 -35.02 3.26
CA ASN A 26 -6.81 -35.57 4.40
C ASN A 26 -8.26 -35.05 4.53
N GLN A 27 -8.76 -34.29 3.56
CA GLN A 27 -10.15 -33.80 3.58
C GLN A 27 -11.16 -34.95 3.76
N THR A 28 -12.23 -34.69 4.52
CA THR A 28 -13.29 -35.67 4.78
C THR A 28 -14.12 -35.97 3.54
N LEU A 29 -14.28 -34.99 2.63
CA LEU A 29 -14.88 -35.19 1.31
C LEU A 29 -13.92 -35.99 0.43
N GLN A 30 -14.31 -37.19 0.01
CA GLN A 30 -13.42 -38.07 -0.77
C GLN A 30 -13.41 -37.78 -2.26
N GLU A 31 -14.49 -37.25 -2.83
CA GLU A 31 -14.59 -36.96 -4.26
C GLU A 31 -13.93 -35.62 -4.63
N ILE A 32 -12.66 -35.48 -4.26
CA ILE A 32 -11.82 -34.32 -4.56
C ILE A 32 -10.67 -34.68 -5.48
N GLU A 33 -10.13 -33.68 -6.15
CA GLU A 33 -8.80 -33.74 -6.76
C GLU A 33 -8.00 -32.50 -6.34
N ILE A 34 -6.68 -32.62 -6.33
CA ILE A 34 -5.75 -31.59 -5.87
C ILE A 34 -4.79 -31.30 -7.01
N ILE A 35 -4.89 -30.10 -7.57
CA ILE A 35 -4.10 -29.65 -8.71
C ILE A 35 -3.06 -28.68 -8.18
N VAL A 36 -1.81 -29.14 -8.16
CA VAL A 36 -0.66 -28.38 -7.66
C VAL A 36 0.11 -27.86 -8.85
N VAL A 37 0.19 -26.54 -8.99
CA VAL A 37 0.80 -25.87 -10.13
C VAL A 37 2.07 -25.16 -9.68
N ASP A 38 3.22 -25.76 -9.98
CA ASP A 38 4.54 -25.17 -9.76
C ASP A 38 4.81 -24.07 -10.79
N ASP A 39 4.83 -22.83 -10.32
CA ASP A 39 5.04 -21.61 -11.10
C ASP A 39 6.54 -21.32 -11.32
N LYS A 40 7.28 -22.38 -11.65
CA LYS A 40 8.74 -22.37 -11.80
C LYS A 40 9.45 -21.97 -10.50
N SER A 41 9.21 -22.73 -9.43
CA SER A 41 9.87 -22.49 -8.15
C SER A 41 11.40 -22.59 -8.27
N PRO A 42 12.16 -21.69 -7.63
CA PRO A 42 13.63 -21.76 -7.60
C PRO A 42 14.16 -22.72 -6.52
N ASP A 43 13.29 -23.23 -5.65
CA ASP A 43 13.61 -24.10 -4.52
C ASP A 43 13.22 -25.56 -4.77
N ASN A 44 13.23 -26.40 -3.72
CA ASN A 44 12.90 -27.82 -3.83
C ASN A 44 11.41 -28.12 -3.78
N SER A 45 10.52 -27.13 -3.94
CA SER A 45 9.07 -27.34 -3.96
C SER A 45 8.66 -28.41 -4.97
N HIS A 46 9.32 -28.43 -6.14
CA HIS A 46 9.07 -29.42 -7.18
C HIS A 46 9.31 -30.89 -6.74
N LEU A 47 10.27 -31.14 -5.82
CA LEU A 47 10.50 -32.47 -5.27
C LEU A 47 9.37 -32.91 -4.35
N ILE A 48 8.88 -31.99 -3.52
CA ILE A 48 7.73 -32.22 -2.63
C ILE A 48 6.49 -32.55 -3.45
N ILE A 49 6.21 -31.80 -4.53
CA ILE A 49 5.07 -32.08 -5.42
C ILE A 49 5.15 -33.49 -5.99
N ARG A 50 6.33 -33.90 -6.48
CA ARG A 50 6.53 -35.26 -7.04
C ARG A 50 6.30 -36.36 -6.02
N GLU A 51 6.71 -36.14 -4.77
CA GLU A 51 6.44 -37.06 -3.66
C GLU A 51 4.94 -37.25 -3.44
N TYR A 52 4.16 -36.16 -3.36
CA TYR A 52 2.72 -36.24 -3.13
C TYR A 52 1.96 -36.83 -4.32
N VAL A 53 2.39 -36.55 -5.56
CA VAL A 53 1.85 -37.22 -6.76
C VAL A 53 2.10 -38.73 -6.67
N SER A 54 3.29 -39.16 -6.25
CA SER A 54 3.59 -40.59 -6.10
C SER A 54 2.83 -41.25 -4.96
N LYS A 55 2.59 -40.53 -3.85
CA LYS A 55 1.90 -41.06 -2.66
C LYS A 55 0.38 -41.10 -2.83
N TYR A 56 -0.18 -40.18 -3.62
CA TYR A 56 -1.62 -40.02 -3.84
C TYR A 56 -1.97 -39.88 -5.34
N PRO A 57 -1.61 -40.85 -6.20
CA PRO A 57 -1.72 -40.72 -7.66
C PRO A 57 -3.14 -40.52 -8.18
N ASP A 58 -4.15 -40.98 -7.42
CA ASP A 58 -5.57 -40.83 -7.79
C ASP A 58 -6.18 -39.49 -7.34
N LYS A 59 -5.48 -38.73 -6.49
CA LYS A 59 -5.97 -37.46 -5.92
C LYS A 59 -5.12 -36.26 -6.34
N VAL A 60 -3.80 -36.40 -6.45
CA VAL A 60 -2.86 -35.27 -6.63
C VAL A 60 -2.32 -35.24 -8.06
N ILE A 61 -2.45 -34.07 -8.70
CA ILE A 61 -1.98 -33.79 -10.06
C ILE A 61 -0.94 -32.67 -9.95
N GLY A 62 0.31 -32.97 -10.30
CA GLY A 62 1.40 -31.99 -10.37
C GLY A 62 1.55 -31.41 -11.78
N ILE A 63 1.59 -30.09 -11.90
CA ILE A 63 1.83 -29.36 -13.15
C ILE A 63 3.05 -28.45 -12.94
N PHE A 64 4.01 -28.49 -13.86
CA PHE A 64 5.25 -27.72 -13.78
C PHE A 64 5.30 -26.75 -14.95
N LEU A 65 5.35 -25.46 -14.68
CA LEU A 65 5.38 -24.42 -15.71
C LEU A 65 6.81 -24.11 -16.15
N ASP A 66 6.98 -23.86 -17.46
CA ASP A 66 8.29 -23.52 -18.03
C ASP A 66 8.73 -22.08 -17.74
N LYS A 67 7.80 -21.23 -17.27
CA LYS A 67 8.02 -19.82 -16.91
C LYS A 67 7.15 -19.44 -15.71
N ASN A 68 7.62 -18.50 -14.91
CA ASN A 68 6.83 -17.90 -13.84
C ASN A 68 5.76 -16.97 -14.46
N MET A 69 4.49 -17.27 -14.21
CA MET A 69 3.30 -16.54 -14.65
C MET A 69 2.57 -15.85 -13.48
N ARG A 70 3.18 -15.86 -12.29
CA ARG A 70 2.61 -15.43 -11.01
C ARG A 70 1.39 -16.28 -10.62
N GLN A 71 0.89 -16.02 -9.40
CA GLN A 71 -0.20 -16.80 -8.81
C GLN A 71 -1.44 -16.86 -9.70
N GLY A 72 -1.80 -15.76 -10.36
CA GLY A 72 -2.94 -15.71 -11.29
C GLY A 72 -2.82 -16.68 -12.46
N GLY A 73 -1.64 -16.74 -13.10
CA GLY A 73 -1.38 -17.67 -14.19
C GLY A 73 -1.43 -19.14 -13.74
N ALA A 74 -0.80 -19.44 -12.61
CA ALA A 74 -0.83 -20.78 -12.02
C ALA A 74 -2.27 -21.22 -11.66
N ARG A 75 -3.06 -20.32 -11.04
CA ARG A 75 -4.48 -20.58 -10.75
C ARG A 75 -5.29 -20.81 -12.03
N ASN A 76 -5.08 -20.03 -13.08
CA ASN A 76 -5.76 -20.22 -14.37
C ASN A 76 -5.44 -21.56 -15.02
N VAL A 77 -4.18 -22.02 -14.96
CA VAL A 77 -3.79 -23.36 -15.42
C VAL A 77 -4.54 -24.42 -14.61
N GLY A 78 -4.64 -24.26 -13.30
CA GLY A 78 -5.45 -25.12 -12.43
C GLY A 78 -6.92 -25.16 -12.83
N ILE A 79 -7.56 -24.00 -13.06
CA ILE A 79 -8.97 -23.89 -13.44
C ILE A 79 -9.24 -24.66 -14.73
N ARG A 80 -8.36 -24.51 -15.72
CA ARG A 80 -8.46 -25.20 -17.02
C ARG A 80 -8.31 -26.72 -16.90
N LYS A 81 -7.62 -27.22 -15.86
CA LYS A 81 -7.42 -28.65 -15.62
C LYS A 81 -8.43 -29.26 -14.65
N ALA A 82 -9.10 -28.44 -13.85
CA ALA A 82 -10.13 -28.87 -12.90
C ALA A 82 -11.26 -29.64 -13.59
N ARG A 83 -11.69 -30.73 -12.96
CA ARG A 83 -12.83 -31.59 -13.34
C ARG A 83 -13.96 -31.54 -12.30
N GLY A 84 -13.70 -30.94 -11.14
CA GLY A 84 -14.67 -30.72 -10.08
C GLY A 84 -15.76 -29.75 -10.47
N LYS A 85 -16.96 -29.96 -9.93
CA LYS A 85 -18.09 -29.04 -10.05
C LYS A 85 -17.78 -27.67 -9.43
N TYR A 86 -17.05 -27.67 -8.32
CA TYR A 86 -16.56 -26.46 -7.65
C TYR A 86 -15.04 -26.43 -7.59
N ILE A 87 -14.50 -25.23 -7.47
CA ILE A 87 -13.08 -24.93 -7.30
C ILE A 87 -12.86 -24.36 -5.90
N LYS A 88 -11.84 -24.86 -5.21
CA LYS A 88 -11.29 -24.29 -3.97
C LYS A 88 -9.86 -23.85 -4.23
N PHE A 89 -9.54 -22.58 -4.00
CA PHE A 89 -8.16 -22.11 -3.99
C PHE A 89 -7.58 -22.28 -2.58
N VAL A 90 -6.31 -22.72 -2.49
CA VAL A 90 -5.54 -22.75 -1.26
C VAL A 90 -4.14 -22.25 -1.59
N ASP A 91 -3.67 -21.23 -0.87
CA ASP A 91 -2.31 -20.73 -1.04
C ASP A 91 -1.33 -21.69 -0.37
N SER A 92 -0.17 -21.89 -0.99
CA SER A 92 0.77 -22.97 -0.64
C SER A 92 1.52 -22.78 0.68
N ASP A 93 1.43 -21.59 1.28
CA ASP A 93 1.90 -21.27 2.62
C ASP A 93 0.82 -21.42 3.71
N ASP A 94 -0.43 -21.62 3.32
CA ASP A 94 -1.59 -21.79 4.19
C ASP A 94 -2.04 -23.26 4.28
N TYR A 95 -3.05 -23.52 5.12
CA TYR A 95 -3.70 -24.82 5.21
C TYR A 95 -5.19 -24.70 5.55
N ILE A 96 -5.93 -25.79 5.37
CA ILE A 96 -7.39 -25.83 5.55
C ILE A 96 -7.83 -26.88 6.57
N ASP A 97 -8.97 -26.65 7.22
CA ASP A 97 -9.60 -27.63 8.12
C ASP A 97 -10.05 -28.88 7.37
N LEU A 98 -10.07 -30.04 8.02
CA LEU A 98 -10.43 -31.34 7.42
C LEU A 98 -11.83 -31.36 6.78
N ASP A 99 -12.75 -30.55 7.29
CA ASP A 99 -14.14 -30.50 6.83
C ASP A 99 -14.44 -29.39 5.82
N THR A 100 -13.43 -28.59 5.45
CA THR A 100 -13.57 -27.42 4.57
C THR A 100 -14.32 -27.74 3.27
N CYS A 101 -13.84 -28.72 2.50
CA CYS A 101 -14.44 -29.05 1.21
C CYS A 101 -15.86 -29.61 1.36
N ARG A 102 -16.08 -30.46 2.37
CA ARG A 102 -17.37 -31.09 2.62
C ARG A 102 -18.43 -30.04 2.98
N ARG A 103 -18.16 -29.21 3.99
CA ARG A 103 -19.10 -28.21 4.52
C ARG A 103 -19.48 -27.17 3.47
N LEU A 104 -18.51 -26.69 2.71
CA LEU A 104 -18.77 -25.71 1.66
C LEU A 104 -19.53 -26.32 0.49
N TYR A 105 -19.17 -27.54 0.05
CA TYR A 105 -19.86 -28.24 -1.02
C TYR A 105 -21.33 -28.54 -0.66
N GLU A 106 -21.59 -29.08 0.53
CA GLU A 106 -22.95 -29.37 1.00
C GLU A 106 -23.82 -28.12 0.99
N LYS A 107 -23.28 -26.98 1.47
CA LYS A 107 -23.98 -25.70 1.44
C LYS A 107 -24.25 -25.22 0.01
N ALA A 108 -23.28 -25.35 -0.88
CA ALA A 108 -23.40 -24.96 -2.28
C ALA A 108 -24.50 -25.77 -2.99
N GLU A 109 -24.49 -27.10 -2.84
CA GLU A 109 -25.48 -27.97 -3.46
C GLU A 109 -26.88 -27.77 -2.91
N HIS A 110 -27.03 -27.64 -1.58
CA HIS A 110 -28.33 -27.41 -0.95
C HIS A 110 -28.99 -26.11 -1.42
N THR A 111 -28.19 -25.11 -1.80
CA THR A 111 -28.66 -23.77 -2.16
C THR A 111 -28.52 -23.46 -3.64
N SER A 112 -27.87 -24.32 -4.43
CA SER A 112 -27.45 -24.03 -5.81
C SER A 112 -26.67 -22.71 -5.91
N ALA A 113 -25.75 -22.46 -4.97
CA ALA A 113 -24.94 -21.25 -4.94
C ALA A 113 -23.81 -21.29 -5.97
N ASP A 114 -23.50 -20.13 -6.56
CA ASP A 114 -22.33 -19.97 -7.42
C ASP A 114 -21.05 -19.89 -6.58
N ILE A 115 -21.16 -19.30 -5.39
CA ILE A 115 -20.04 -19.06 -4.48
C ILE A 115 -20.48 -19.39 -3.05
N VAL A 116 -19.65 -20.10 -2.32
CA VAL A 116 -19.81 -20.29 -0.87
C VAL A 116 -18.55 -19.86 -0.14
N MET A 117 -18.70 -18.96 0.81
CA MET A 117 -17.60 -18.39 1.59
C MET A 117 -17.53 -19.01 2.99
N CYS A 118 -16.36 -18.94 3.61
CA CYS A 118 -16.15 -19.26 5.02
C CYS A 118 -15.26 -18.22 5.71
N ASP A 119 -15.24 -18.26 7.03
CA ASP A 119 -14.30 -17.47 7.82
C ASP A 119 -12.91 -18.11 7.84
N TYR A 120 -11.98 -17.44 8.51
CA TYR A 120 -10.60 -17.90 8.59
C TYR A 120 -9.95 -17.54 9.93
N TYR A 121 -8.92 -18.31 10.28
CA TYR A 121 -7.99 -17.98 11.33
C TYR A 121 -6.77 -17.29 10.73
N MET A 122 -6.35 -16.19 11.32
CA MET A 122 -5.03 -15.60 11.07
C MET A 122 -4.08 -16.09 12.17
N ILE A 123 -2.98 -16.71 11.76
CA ILE A 123 -1.96 -17.22 12.69
C ILE A 123 -0.96 -16.10 12.99
N ASP A 124 -0.78 -15.81 14.27
CA ASP A 124 0.24 -14.89 14.74
C ASP A 124 1.63 -15.53 14.65
N VAL A 125 2.56 -14.85 13.97
CA VAL A 125 3.91 -15.38 13.66
C VAL A 125 4.74 -15.62 14.92
N ASN A 126 4.54 -14.82 15.97
CA ASN A 126 5.38 -14.85 17.17
C ASN A 126 4.85 -15.83 18.21
N THR A 127 3.54 -15.96 18.31
CA THR A 127 2.86 -16.71 19.38
C THR A 127 2.18 -17.99 18.89
N ASN A 128 2.08 -18.18 17.57
CA ASN A 128 1.30 -19.23 16.92
C ASN A 128 -0.19 -19.23 17.33
N ALA A 129 -0.69 -18.10 17.84
CA ALA A 129 -2.08 -17.95 18.26
C ALA A 129 -3.00 -17.79 17.06
N HIS A 130 -4.17 -18.42 17.10
CA HIS A 130 -5.18 -18.33 16.05
C HIS A 130 -6.17 -17.20 16.35
N LYS A 131 -6.22 -16.19 15.48
CA LYS A 131 -7.22 -15.11 15.56
C LYS A 131 -8.35 -15.36 14.57
N TYR A 132 -9.56 -15.57 15.07
CA TYR A 132 -10.75 -15.70 14.24
C TYR A 132 -11.07 -14.39 13.53
N LEU A 133 -11.29 -14.44 12.22
CA LEU A 133 -11.67 -13.30 11.39
C LEU A 133 -12.82 -13.67 10.47
N ALA A 134 -13.86 -12.82 10.48
CA ALA A 134 -14.94 -12.94 9.51
C ALA A 134 -14.41 -12.54 8.12
N ALA A 135 -14.59 -13.42 7.13
CA ALA A 135 -14.25 -13.12 5.73
C ALA A 135 -15.35 -12.32 5.03
N TYR A 136 -16.60 -12.51 5.47
CA TYR A 136 -17.78 -11.99 4.78
C TYR A 136 -18.83 -11.46 5.74
N GLU A 137 -19.57 -10.44 5.29
CA GLU A 137 -20.72 -9.94 6.04
C GLU A 137 -21.94 -10.79 5.71
N HIS A 138 -22.47 -11.53 6.68
CA HIS A 138 -23.61 -12.42 6.47
C HIS A 138 -24.84 -11.76 5.84
N LYS A 139 -25.02 -10.44 5.96
CA LYS A 139 -26.13 -9.73 5.30
C LYS A 139 -26.07 -9.78 3.76
N LEU A 140 -24.93 -10.18 3.19
CA LEU A 140 -24.72 -10.27 1.75
C LEU A 140 -24.98 -11.69 1.20
N THR A 141 -25.56 -12.59 2.00
CA THR A 141 -25.88 -13.98 1.59
C THR A 141 -27.24 -14.09 0.90
N GLY A 142 -27.37 -15.09 0.02
CA GLY A 142 -28.56 -15.40 -0.76
C GLY A 142 -28.46 -14.93 -2.21
N VAL A 143 -29.62 -14.76 -2.85
CA VAL A 143 -29.71 -14.22 -4.21
C VAL A 143 -29.26 -12.77 -4.21
N ILE A 144 -28.39 -12.41 -5.16
CA ILE A 144 -27.85 -11.06 -5.29
C ILE A 144 -28.92 -10.13 -5.84
N ASP A 145 -29.21 -9.08 -5.06
CA ASP A 145 -30.14 -8.01 -5.39
C ASP A 145 -29.41 -6.65 -5.30
N ASP A 146 -30.13 -5.56 -5.53
CA ASP A 146 -29.56 -4.20 -5.49
C ASP A 146 -28.90 -3.88 -4.13
N THR A 147 -29.50 -4.32 -3.03
CA THR A 147 -28.99 -4.05 -1.67
C THR A 147 -27.68 -4.80 -1.44
N LYS A 148 -27.62 -6.06 -1.84
CA LYS A 148 -26.38 -6.86 -1.74
C LYS A 148 -25.31 -6.37 -2.69
N THR A 149 -25.69 -5.94 -3.90
CA THR A 149 -24.77 -5.34 -4.87
C THR A 149 -24.04 -4.13 -4.29
N ARG A 150 -24.78 -3.20 -3.68
CA ARG A 150 -24.19 -2.04 -2.95
C ARG A 150 -23.21 -2.50 -1.88
N GLY A 151 -23.62 -3.47 -1.06
CA GLY A 151 -22.77 -4.03 -0.02
C GLY A 151 -21.50 -4.70 -0.55
N ILE A 152 -21.60 -5.41 -1.68
CA ILE A 152 -20.48 -6.06 -2.36
C ILE A 152 -19.49 -5.01 -2.88
N ILE A 153 -19.94 -3.94 -3.55
CA ILE A 153 -19.06 -2.86 -4.02
C ILE A 153 -18.27 -2.24 -2.86
N LEU A 154 -18.91 -2.08 -1.70
CA LEU A 154 -18.30 -1.52 -0.49
C LEU A 154 -17.38 -2.51 0.25
N MET A 155 -17.35 -3.79 -0.14
CA MET A 155 -16.52 -4.79 0.53
C MET A 155 -15.05 -4.42 0.49
N TYR A 156 -14.39 -4.61 1.63
CA TYR A 156 -12.96 -4.37 1.74
C TYR A 156 -12.11 -5.60 1.46
N LYS A 157 -12.64 -6.77 1.79
CA LYS A 157 -11.91 -8.02 1.87
C LYS A 157 -12.61 -9.03 0.99
N ALA A 158 -11.95 -9.40 -0.10
CA ALA A 158 -12.43 -10.37 -1.05
C ALA A 158 -11.23 -11.26 -1.37
N TYR A 159 -11.26 -12.48 -0.86
CA TYR A 159 -10.15 -13.42 -0.98
C TYR A 159 -10.61 -14.61 -1.81
N CYS A 160 -9.81 -15.04 -2.79
CA CYS A 160 -10.16 -16.21 -3.59
C CYS A 160 -10.09 -17.50 -2.76
N TRP A 161 -9.18 -17.56 -1.80
CA TRP A 161 -8.93 -18.73 -0.95
C TRP A 161 -10.00 -18.98 0.11
N SER A 162 -10.81 -18.00 0.49
CA SER A 162 -11.87 -18.17 1.50
C SER A 162 -13.15 -18.82 0.96
N ASN A 163 -13.16 -19.24 -0.32
CA ASN A 163 -14.39 -19.61 -1.03
C ASN A 163 -14.27 -20.99 -1.68
N ILE A 164 -15.42 -21.61 -1.96
CA ILE A 164 -15.56 -22.47 -3.15
C ILE A 164 -16.40 -21.76 -4.19
N ILE A 165 -16.12 -22.01 -5.46
CA ILE A 165 -16.76 -21.33 -6.59
C ILE A 165 -17.15 -22.36 -7.64
N ARG A 166 -18.36 -22.27 -8.18
CA ARG A 166 -18.84 -23.14 -9.25
C ARG A 166 -17.93 -22.97 -10.46
N LYS A 167 -17.34 -24.06 -10.94
CA LYS A 167 -16.37 -24.02 -12.04
C LYS A 167 -16.99 -23.43 -13.30
N ASP A 168 -18.17 -23.92 -13.67
CA ASP A 168 -18.82 -23.52 -14.92
C ASP A 168 -19.16 -22.03 -14.93
N PHE A 169 -19.52 -21.46 -13.77
CA PHE A 169 -19.69 -20.00 -13.59
C PHE A 169 -18.41 -19.23 -13.96
N ILE A 170 -17.23 -19.69 -13.52
CA ILE A 170 -15.96 -19.04 -13.90
C ILE A 170 -15.74 -19.14 -15.42
N THR A 171 -15.94 -20.32 -16.01
CA THR A 171 -15.58 -20.56 -17.41
C THR A 171 -16.57 -19.95 -18.40
N GLU A 172 -17.86 -19.97 -18.10
CA GLU A 172 -18.92 -19.41 -18.95
C GLU A 172 -18.84 -17.88 -18.99
N HIS A 173 -18.56 -17.24 -17.85
CA HIS A 173 -18.43 -15.78 -17.74
C HIS A 173 -17.00 -15.27 -17.99
N GLN A 174 -16.05 -16.14 -18.35
CA GLN A 174 -14.64 -15.80 -18.61
C GLN A 174 -13.95 -15.09 -17.43
N LEU A 175 -14.26 -15.48 -16.20
CA LEU A 175 -13.82 -14.82 -14.98
C LEU A 175 -12.45 -15.32 -14.49
N PHE A 176 -11.45 -15.30 -15.37
CA PHE A 176 -10.08 -15.73 -15.08
C PHE A 176 -9.24 -14.64 -14.42
N PHE A 177 -8.20 -15.05 -13.69
CA PHE A 177 -7.25 -14.11 -13.09
C PHE A 177 -6.41 -13.41 -14.17
N PRO A 178 -6.03 -12.14 -13.98
CA PRO A 178 -4.95 -11.55 -14.77
C PRO A 178 -3.63 -12.31 -14.50
N GLU A 179 -2.87 -12.56 -15.55
CA GLU A 179 -1.61 -13.32 -15.48
C GLU A 179 -0.40 -12.38 -15.46
N ASN A 180 0.73 -12.85 -14.92
CA ASN A 180 2.02 -12.14 -14.86
C ASN A 180 2.05 -10.88 -13.97
N ILE A 181 1.07 -10.70 -13.08
CA ILE A 181 1.02 -9.57 -12.15
C ILE A 181 0.86 -10.03 -10.69
N PHE A 182 1.20 -9.15 -9.75
CA PHE A 182 0.80 -9.25 -8.33
C PHE A 182 -0.60 -8.66 -8.11
N PHE A 183 -1.25 -9.01 -7.00
CA PHE A 183 -2.58 -8.50 -6.61
C PHE A 183 -3.65 -8.80 -7.66
N GLU A 184 -3.55 -9.97 -8.30
CA GLU A 184 -4.48 -10.47 -9.29
C GLU A 184 -5.90 -10.70 -8.73
N ASP A 185 -6.00 -11.04 -7.45
CA ASP A 185 -7.25 -11.24 -6.73
C ASP A 185 -8.09 -9.96 -6.67
N THR A 186 -7.43 -8.82 -6.49
CA THR A 186 -8.04 -7.49 -6.46
C THR A 186 -8.77 -7.18 -7.77
N ALA A 187 -8.29 -7.71 -8.90
CA ALA A 187 -8.92 -7.47 -10.19
C ALA A 187 -10.20 -8.29 -10.38
N ILE A 188 -10.28 -9.50 -9.82
CA ILE A 188 -11.27 -10.51 -10.24
C ILE A 188 -12.27 -10.92 -9.17
N VAL A 189 -11.88 -10.99 -7.88
CA VAL A 189 -12.75 -11.57 -6.85
C VAL A 189 -14.02 -10.74 -6.64
N LEU A 190 -13.92 -9.40 -6.71
CA LEU A 190 -15.11 -8.55 -6.65
C LEU A 190 -16.03 -8.78 -7.86
N ARG A 191 -15.48 -9.03 -9.05
CA ARG A 191 -16.28 -9.36 -10.25
C ARG A 191 -17.03 -10.66 -10.07
N TRP A 192 -16.38 -11.68 -9.48
CA TRP A 192 -17.06 -12.93 -9.14
C TRP A 192 -18.28 -12.69 -8.26
N TYR A 193 -18.18 -11.82 -7.25
CA TYR A 193 -19.33 -11.53 -6.38
C TYR A 193 -20.43 -10.72 -7.08
N LEU A 194 -20.07 -9.80 -7.97
CA LEU A 194 -21.02 -8.96 -8.70
C LEU A 194 -21.75 -9.72 -9.82
N GLU A 195 -21.10 -10.71 -10.43
CA GLU A 195 -21.65 -11.56 -11.50
C GLU A 195 -22.41 -12.79 -10.97
N ALA A 196 -22.17 -13.18 -9.71
CA ALA A 196 -22.84 -14.32 -9.12
C ALA A 196 -24.34 -14.08 -8.97
N TYR A 197 -25.15 -15.08 -9.28
CA TYR A 197 -26.58 -15.05 -9.01
C TYR A 197 -26.85 -15.29 -7.52
N ARG A 198 -26.08 -16.19 -6.88
CA ARG A 198 -26.24 -16.51 -5.45
C ARG A 198 -24.89 -16.72 -4.77
N ILE A 199 -24.69 -16.03 -3.66
CA ILE A 199 -23.55 -16.19 -2.75
C ILE A 199 -24.05 -16.70 -1.41
N GLU A 200 -23.42 -17.74 -0.88
CA GLU A 200 -23.71 -18.27 0.44
C GLU A 200 -22.50 -18.20 1.35
N TYR A 201 -22.74 -18.42 2.64
CA TYR A 201 -21.71 -18.27 3.66
C TYR A 201 -21.91 -19.28 4.77
N VAL A 202 -20.83 -19.89 5.21
CA VAL A 202 -20.76 -20.72 6.40
C VAL A 202 -20.00 -19.96 7.48
N ARG A 203 -20.67 -19.67 8.60
CA ARG A 203 -20.13 -18.91 9.74
C ARG A 203 -19.19 -19.75 10.61
N GLU A 204 -18.20 -20.36 9.98
CA GLU A 204 -17.17 -21.16 10.62
C GLU A 204 -15.85 -20.88 9.92
N ALA A 205 -14.76 -20.86 10.69
CA ALA A 205 -13.43 -20.63 10.17
C ALA A 205 -12.81 -21.96 9.72
N PHE A 206 -12.63 -22.12 8.41
CA PHE A 206 -12.11 -23.33 7.79
C PHE A 206 -10.74 -23.15 7.13
N TYR A 207 -10.28 -21.91 7.06
CA TYR A 207 -9.01 -21.58 6.43
C TYR A 207 -8.04 -21.02 7.47
N TYR A 208 -6.78 -21.45 7.42
CA TYR A 208 -5.73 -20.99 8.31
C TYR A 208 -4.70 -20.21 7.53
N TYR A 209 -4.81 -18.89 7.61
CA TYR A 209 -3.89 -17.94 6.99
C TYR A 209 -2.62 -17.83 7.82
N ASN A 210 -1.52 -18.32 7.26
CA ASN A 210 -0.25 -18.47 7.91
C ASN A 210 0.68 -17.32 7.56
N ASN A 211 0.76 -16.31 8.43
CA ASN A 211 1.55 -15.11 8.14
C ASN A 211 3.08 -15.29 8.37
N ILE A 212 3.56 -16.53 8.54
CA ILE A 212 4.97 -16.84 8.90
C ILE A 212 5.93 -16.58 7.74
N ASN A 213 5.44 -16.52 6.49
CA ASN A 213 6.30 -16.35 5.33
C ASN A 213 6.90 -14.93 5.25
N GLU A 214 8.18 -14.79 5.59
CA GLU A 214 8.94 -13.54 5.47
C GLU A 214 8.98 -13.01 4.03
N ASP A 215 8.89 -13.90 3.04
CA ASP A 215 8.88 -13.57 1.61
C ASP A 215 7.48 -13.23 1.06
N SER A 216 6.46 -13.09 1.94
CA SER A 216 5.11 -12.74 1.53
C SER A 216 5.07 -11.49 0.64
N THR A 217 4.20 -11.51 -0.36
CA THR A 217 3.99 -10.40 -1.31
C THR A 217 3.81 -9.06 -0.59
N LEU A 218 3.17 -9.07 0.58
CA LEU A 218 2.87 -7.91 1.41
C LEU A 218 4.04 -7.40 2.27
N HIS A 219 5.06 -8.21 2.53
CA HIS A 219 6.22 -7.82 3.34
C HIS A 219 7.27 -7.03 2.56
N ASN A 220 7.35 -7.24 1.23
CA ASN A 220 8.33 -6.61 0.34
C ASN A 220 7.65 -5.76 -0.75
N ILE A 221 6.92 -4.70 -0.38
CA ILE A 221 6.25 -3.82 -1.35
C ILE A 221 7.30 -2.96 -2.10
N ASP A 222 7.20 -2.91 -3.43
CA ASP A 222 8.04 -2.08 -4.30
C ASP A 222 7.19 -1.37 -5.37
N CYS A 223 7.82 -0.51 -6.19
CA CYS A 223 7.13 0.21 -7.26
C CYS A 223 6.42 -0.72 -8.27
N ASN A 224 7.00 -1.87 -8.60
CA ASN A 224 6.43 -2.79 -9.59
C ASN A 224 5.14 -3.43 -9.04
N LYS A 225 5.16 -3.86 -7.78
CA LYS A 225 3.98 -4.37 -7.06
C LYS A 225 2.89 -3.31 -6.96
N ILE A 226 3.24 -2.05 -6.66
CA ILE A 226 2.26 -0.96 -6.60
C ILE A 226 1.65 -0.69 -7.99
N ASN A 227 2.46 -0.75 -9.06
CA ASN A 227 1.97 -0.62 -10.43
C ASN A 227 1.03 -1.77 -10.81
N ASN A 228 1.33 -3.01 -10.41
CA ASN A 228 0.46 -4.16 -10.63
C ASN A 228 -0.87 -4.03 -9.85
N LEU A 229 -0.83 -3.57 -8.59
CA LEU A 229 -2.05 -3.25 -7.84
C LEU A 229 -2.90 -2.20 -8.58
N THR A 230 -2.25 -1.14 -9.07
CA THR A 230 -2.91 -0.07 -9.83
C THR A 230 -3.56 -0.62 -11.09
N GLN A 231 -2.88 -1.49 -11.83
CA GLN A 231 -3.43 -2.17 -13.00
C GLN A 231 -4.64 -3.04 -12.64
N SER A 232 -4.59 -3.80 -11.55
CA SER A 232 -5.72 -4.61 -11.07
C SER A 232 -6.94 -3.75 -10.72
N VAL A 233 -6.72 -2.62 -10.03
CA VAL A 233 -7.78 -1.68 -9.66
C VAL A 233 -8.40 -1.04 -10.88
N PHE A 234 -7.61 -0.58 -11.85
CA PHE A 234 -8.13 0.03 -13.07
C PHE A 234 -8.87 -0.97 -13.95
N SER A 235 -8.37 -2.20 -14.06
CA SER A 235 -9.10 -3.27 -14.73
C SER A 235 -10.48 -3.50 -14.10
N LEU A 236 -10.56 -3.48 -12.76
CA LEU A 236 -11.83 -3.61 -12.04
C LEU A 236 -12.72 -2.36 -12.23
N ALA A 237 -12.15 -1.16 -12.27
CA ALA A 237 -12.90 0.06 -12.56
C ALA A 237 -13.51 0.03 -13.96
N ASP A 238 -12.75 -0.41 -14.97
CA ASP A 238 -13.25 -0.59 -16.33
C ASP A 238 -14.41 -1.59 -16.37
N PHE A 239 -14.31 -2.69 -15.63
CA PHE A 239 -15.42 -3.64 -15.49
C PHE A 239 -16.66 -2.99 -14.86
N LEU A 240 -16.50 -2.25 -13.77
CA LEU A 240 -17.62 -1.57 -13.10
C LEU A 240 -18.27 -0.54 -14.04
N LYS A 241 -17.46 0.18 -14.82
CA LYS A 241 -17.93 1.18 -15.78
C LYS A 241 -18.66 0.55 -16.97
N ASN A 242 -18.10 -0.50 -17.57
CA ASN A 242 -18.67 -1.16 -18.73
C ASN A 242 -19.95 -1.94 -18.44
N ASN A 243 -20.30 -2.15 -17.16
CA ASN A 243 -21.51 -2.83 -16.70
C ASN A 243 -22.47 -1.89 -15.94
N ASP A 244 -22.34 -0.58 -16.16
CA ASP A 244 -23.21 0.49 -15.63
C ASP A 244 -23.25 0.59 -14.09
N TYR A 245 -22.28 0.01 -13.36
CA TYR A 245 -22.28 0.09 -11.89
C TYR A 245 -22.05 1.53 -11.42
N PHE A 246 -21.27 2.33 -12.16
CA PHE A 246 -21.07 3.74 -11.85
C PHE A 246 -22.36 4.57 -11.96
N ASP A 247 -23.24 4.23 -12.91
CA ASP A 247 -24.51 4.93 -13.09
C ASP A 247 -25.55 4.48 -12.07
N LYS A 248 -25.57 3.19 -11.74
CA LYS A 248 -26.53 2.59 -10.78
C LYS A 248 -26.16 2.82 -9.32
N TYR A 249 -24.87 2.84 -9.01
CA TYR A 249 -24.30 2.87 -7.65
C TYR A 249 -23.16 3.91 -7.51
N PRO A 250 -23.39 5.18 -7.90
CA PRO A 250 -22.32 6.18 -7.98
C PRO A 250 -21.64 6.43 -6.63
N GLN A 251 -22.39 6.37 -5.53
CA GLN A 251 -21.84 6.60 -4.18
C GLN A 251 -20.93 5.46 -3.74
N GLU A 252 -21.36 4.23 -3.95
CA GLU A 252 -20.59 3.04 -3.60
C GLU A 252 -19.34 2.90 -4.47
N CYS A 253 -19.46 3.12 -5.77
CA CYS A 253 -18.33 3.13 -6.70
C CYS A 253 -17.33 4.24 -6.35
N ASN A 254 -17.81 5.45 -6.02
CA ASN A 254 -16.92 6.53 -5.57
C ASN A 254 -16.19 6.18 -4.27
N HIS A 255 -16.90 5.62 -3.28
CA HIS A 255 -16.26 5.16 -2.04
C HIS A 255 -15.19 4.09 -2.30
N TRP A 256 -15.52 3.10 -3.14
CA TRP A 256 -14.59 2.05 -3.54
C TRP A 256 -13.33 2.63 -4.22
N MET A 257 -13.50 3.55 -5.18
CA MET A 257 -12.38 4.21 -5.86
C MET A 257 -11.48 4.96 -4.89
N LEU A 258 -12.04 5.86 -4.07
CA LEU A 258 -11.27 6.68 -3.15
C LEU A 258 -10.44 5.82 -2.18
N LYS A 259 -11.01 4.70 -1.74
CA LYS A 259 -10.33 3.77 -0.85
C LYS A 259 -9.14 3.07 -1.50
N TYR A 260 -9.28 2.57 -2.73
CA TYR A 260 -8.14 2.00 -3.47
C TYR A 260 -7.11 3.05 -3.85
N TRP A 261 -7.57 4.25 -4.15
CA TRP A 261 -6.70 5.38 -4.41
C TRP A 261 -5.84 5.74 -3.19
N ILE A 262 -6.44 5.89 -2.01
CA ILE A 262 -5.72 6.08 -0.75
C ILE A 262 -4.73 4.94 -0.51
N ARG A 263 -5.14 3.68 -0.73
CA ARG A 263 -4.28 2.51 -0.54
C ARG A 263 -3.05 2.56 -1.44
N ILE A 264 -3.22 2.76 -2.74
CA ILE A 264 -2.12 2.91 -3.70
C ILE A 264 -1.19 4.03 -3.27
N MET A 265 -1.74 5.17 -2.86
CA MET A 265 -0.92 6.30 -2.42
C MET A 265 -0.16 6.01 -1.14
N SER A 266 -0.82 5.39 -0.16
CA SER A 266 -0.16 4.96 1.07
C SER A 266 1.02 4.04 0.78
N TYR A 267 0.92 3.18 -0.24
CA TYR A 267 2.02 2.29 -0.57
C TYR A 267 3.20 3.04 -1.19
N TYR A 268 2.93 3.99 -2.11
CA TYR A 268 3.99 4.87 -2.61
C TYR A 268 4.67 5.62 -1.47
N LEU A 269 3.92 6.30 -0.60
CA LEU A 269 4.52 7.09 0.48
C LEU A 269 5.24 6.23 1.53
N ASN A 270 4.74 5.02 1.83
CA ASN A 270 5.30 4.19 2.89
C ASN A 270 6.49 3.34 2.43
N TYR A 271 6.53 2.90 1.18
CA TYR A 271 7.51 1.90 0.72
C TYR A 271 8.42 2.37 -0.42
N VAL A 272 8.20 3.56 -0.99
CA VAL A 272 9.01 4.08 -2.09
C VAL A 272 9.72 5.35 -1.65
N ASP A 273 11.05 5.31 -1.58
CA ASP A 273 11.85 6.47 -1.18
C ASP A 273 11.90 7.55 -2.27
N ASP A 274 12.10 7.14 -3.53
CA ASP A 274 12.09 8.02 -4.69
C ASP A 274 10.76 7.90 -5.45
N LEU A 275 9.82 8.77 -5.08
CA LEU A 275 8.47 8.71 -5.63
C LEU A 275 8.44 8.94 -7.16
N PRO A 276 7.78 8.05 -7.93
CA PRO A 276 7.61 8.24 -9.36
C PRO A 276 6.49 9.25 -9.63
N ILE A 277 6.79 10.56 -9.48
CA ILE A 277 5.81 11.65 -9.52
C ILE A 277 4.92 11.61 -10.78
N LYS A 278 5.51 11.37 -11.96
CA LYS A 278 4.73 11.24 -13.21
C LYS A 278 3.72 10.10 -13.16
N THR A 279 4.12 8.95 -12.61
CA THR A 279 3.22 7.80 -12.43
C THR A 279 2.09 8.14 -11.47
N ILE A 280 2.40 8.77 -10.33
CA ILE A 280 1.41 9.20 -9.33
C ILE A 280 0.38 10.16 -9.96
N ILE A 281 0.84 11.14 -10.76
CA ILE A 281 -0.05 12.07 -11.48
C ILE A 281 -0.95 11.32 -12.47
N ASN A 282 -0.40 10.36 -13.22
CA ASN A 282 -1.20 9.57 -14.15
C ASN A 282 -2.27 8.75 -13.42
N VAL A 283 -1.92 8.16 -12.27
CA VAL A 283 -2.87 7.43 -11.41
C VAL A 283 -3.96 8.37 -10.91
N ASN A 284 -3.61 9.55 -10.42
CA ASN A 284 -4.57 10.59 -10.01
C ASN A 284 -5.55 10.93 -11.14
N ASN A 285 -5.02 11.28 -12.31
CA ASN A 285 -5.83 11.72 -13.44
C ASN A 285 -6.78 10.62 -13.91
N HIS A 286 -6.36 9.36 -13.82
CA HIS A 286 -7.22 8.24 -14.16
C HIS A 286 -8.37 8.07 -13.16
N PHE A 287 -8.13 8.18 -11.85
CA PHE A 287 -9.21 8.17 -10.86
C PHE A 287 -10.20 9.32 -11.07
N ILE A 288 -9.70 10.54 -11.32
CA ILE A 288 -10.57 11.70 -11.65
C ILE A 288 -11.38 11.44 -12.93
N ALA A 289 -10.77 10.86 -13.97
CA ALA A 289 -11.46 10.52 -15.22
C ALA A 289 -12.54 9.45 -15.06
N LEU A 290 -12.45 8.60 -14.03
CA LEU A 290 -13.48 7.65 -13.63
C LEU A 290 -14.61 8.29 -12.79
N GLY A 291 -14.49 9.58 -12.46
CA GLY A 291 -15.45 10.32 -11.64
C GLY A 291 -15.20 10.21 -10.15
N ALA A 292 -13.99 9.84 -9.72
CA ALA A 292 -13.65 9.88 -8.30
C ALA A 292 -13.65 11.33 -7.81
N ASP A 293 -14.40 11.58 -6.75
CA ASP A 293 -14.50 12.90 -6.13
C ASP A 293 -13.81 12.87 -4.75
N PRO A 294 -12.58 13.44 -4.64
CA PRO A 294 -11.84 13.47 -3.38
C PRO A 294 -12.49 14.33 -2.31
N ASP A 295 -13.48 15.17 -2.64
CA ASP A 295 -14.21 15.99 -1.66
C ASP A 295 -15.43 15.24 -1.07
N ASN A 296 -15.86 14.14 -1.70
CA ASN A 296 -16.97 13.30 -1.25
C ASN A 296 -16.52 12.27 -0.18
N LEU A 297 -16.00 12.81 0.93
CA LEU A 297 -15.31 12.08 2.00
C LEU A 297 -16.24 11.48 3.06
N GLN A 298 -17.56 11.61 2.89
CA GLN A 298 -18.57 11.22 3.88
C GLN A 298 -18.48 9.73 4.33
N TYR A 299 -17.84 8.88 3.53
CA TYR A 299 -17.63 7.46 3.85
C TYR A 299 -16.19 7.10 4.24
N ILE A 300 -15.25 8.05 4.18
CA ILE A 300 -13.84 7.85 4.50
C ILE A 300 -13.62 8.29 5.95
N GLY A 301 -14.31 7.61 6.86
CA GLY A 301 -14.19 7.87 8.30
C GLY A 301 -12.81 7.45 8.80
N ARG A 302 -11.82 8.36 8.73
CA ARG A 302 -10.59 8.41 9.53
C ARG A 302 -9.69 9.55 9.07
N SER A 303 -9.16 10.30 10.03
CA SER A 303 -8.31 11.46 9.80
C SER A 303 -7.00 11.15 9.03
N ALA A 304 -6.48 9.93 9.15
CA ALA A 304 -5.31 9.46 8.38
C ALA A 304 -5.56 9.29 6.86
N ASN A 305 -6.81 9.12 6.43
CA ASN A 305 -7.11 9.01 5.00
C ASN A 305 -7.14 10.38 4.30
N PHE A 306 -7.54 11.42 5.04
CA PHE A 306 -7.45 12.81 4.57
C PHE A 306 -6.01 13.20 4.26
N PHE A 307 -5.05 12.71 5.05
CA PHE A 307 -3.63 12.95 4.84
C PHE A 307 -3.14 12.47 3.46
N TYR A 308 -3.48 11.25 3.05
CA TYR A 308 -3.03 10.70 1.77
C TYR A 308 -3.63 11.43 0.57
N ILE A 309 -4.92 11.78 0.65
CA ILE A 309 -5.61 12.56 -0.39
C ILE A 309 -5.02 13.97 -0.48
N ASP A 310 -4.75 14.61 0.67
CA ASP A 310 -4.19 15.96 0.69
C ASP A 310 -2.78 16.01 0.09
N ILE A 311 -1.89 15.08 0.48
CA ILE A 311 -0.55 14.98 -0.12
C ILE A 311 -0.64 14.76 -1.62
N LEU A 312 -1.55 13.90 -2.07
CA LEU A 312 -1.74 13.65 -3.50
C LEU A 312 -2.21 14.92 -4.23
N ASN A 313 -3.21 15.62 -3.68
CA ASN A 313 -3.69 16.88 -4.25
C ASN A 313 -2.55 17.89 -4.35
N GLN A 314 -1.68 17.97 -3.34
CA GLN A 314 -0.48 18.80 -3.40
C GLN A 314 0.52 18.32 -4.46
N ILE A 315 0.83 17.03 -4.54
CA ILE A 315 1.74 16.49 -5.57
C ILE A 315 1.25 16.86 -6.98
N VAL A 316 -0.06 16.70 -7.23
CA VAL A 316 -0.67 16.93 -8.53
C VAL A 316 -0.72 18.43 -8.85
N TYR A 317 -1.15 19.25 -7.91
CA TYR A 317 -1.26 20.70 -8.08
C TYR A 317 0.11 21.36 -8.26
N ASN A 318 1.11 20.97 -7.46
CA ASN A 318 2.44 21.57 -7.51
C ASN A 318 3.32 21.05 -8.65
N ALA A 319 3.02 19.87 -9.20
CA ALA A 319 3.62 19.44 -10.46
C ALA A 319 3.15 20.26 -11.66
N GLN A 320 2.06 21.03 -11.50
CA GLN A 320 1.56 21.98 -12.51
C GLN A 320 2.05 23.41 -12.22
N ASP A 321 2.22 23.81 -10.94
CA ASP A 321 2.77 25.12 -10.55
C ASP A 321 3.41 25.11 -9.13
N ILE A 322 4.74 25.20 -9.06
CA ILE A 322 5.56 25.13 -7.84
C ILE A 322 5.31 26.33 -6.90
N SER A 323 4.81 27.46 -7.40
CA SER A 323 4.68 28.72 -6.64
C SER A 323 3.53 28.73 -5.61
N SER A 324 2.71 27.68 -5.59
CA SER A 324 1.35 27.71 -5.03
C SER A 324 1.17 26.93 -3.71
N TRP A 325 2.27 26.47 -3.12
CA TRP A 325 2.28 25.65 -1.91
C TRP A 325 1.82 26.44 -0.67
N ARG A 326 0.60 26.21 -0.16
CA ARG A 326 0.01 26.99 0.96
C ARG A 326 0.24 26.34 2.33
N GLY A 327 0.78 27.11 3.29
CA GLY A 327 1.08 26.66 4.67
C GLY A 327 -0.12 26.31 5.55
N GLU A 328 -1.35 26.73 5.23
CA GLU A 328 -2.56 26.43 6.04
C GLU A 328 -2.84 24.92 6.21
N ARG A 329 -2.31 24.08 5.31
CA ARG A 329 -2.46 22.61 5.38
C ARG A 329 -1.37 21.91 6.19
N GLU A 330 -0.26 22.60 6.50
CA GLU A 330 0.81 22.04 7.34
C GLU A 330 0.36 21.85 8.80
N ASP A 331 -0.44 22.76 9.34
CA ASP A 331 -0.98 22.64 10.70
C ASP A 331 -1.86 21.39 10.86
N PHE A 332 -2.63 21.04 9.82
CA PHE A 332 -3.42 19.80 9.79
C PHE A 332 -2.53 18.55 9.78
N ILE A 333 -1.47 18.53 8.97
CA ILE A 333 -0.49 17.43 8.92
C ILE A 333 0.25 17.29 10.25
N MET A 334 0.61 18.42 10.86
CA MET A 334 1.30 18.49 12.15
C MET A 334 0.44 18.03 13.33
N SER A 335 -0.88 18.11 13.22
CA SER A 335 -1.82 17.57 14.21
C SER A 335 -1.92 16.03 14.20
N HIS A 336 -1.46 15.37 13.13
CA HIS A 336 -1.47 13.92 12.99
C HIS A 336 -0.18 13.29 13.51
N LYS A 337 -0.29 12.52 14.60
CA LYS A 337 0.81 12.02 15.43
C LYS A 337 1.58 10.83 14.81
N GLY A 338 2.37 11.07 13.76
CA GLY A 338 3.37 10.11 13.28
C GLY A 338 4.67 10.82 12.87
N ARG A 339 5.77 10.55 13.58
CA ARG A 339 7.07 11.23 13.34
C ARG A 339 7.62 10.97 11.93
N ASP A 340 7.48 9.75 11.42
CA ASP A 340 8.02 9.34 10.11
C ASP A 340 7.30 10.00 8.93
N TYR A 341 5.99 10.20 9.04
CA TYR A 341 5.17 10.79 7.99
C TYR A 341 5.54 12.25 7.73
N ILE A 342 5.83 13.00 8.79
CA ILE A 342 6.20 14.41 8.67
C ILE A 342 7.57 14.53 8.00
N GLN A 343 8.54 13.67 8.34
CA GLN A 343 9.84 13.68 7.69
C GLN A 343 9.74 13.36 6.19
N LYS A 344 8.99 12.32 5.82
CA LYS A 344 8.78 11.95 4.41
C LYS A 344 8.07 13.04 3.61
N TYR A 345 7.01 13.61 4.17
CA TYR A 345 6.28 14.73 3.57
C TYR A 345 7.19 15.95 3.36
N MET A 346 7.95 16.34 4.38
CA MET A 346 8.86 17.49 4.27
C MET A 346 9.97 17.22 3.27
N LYS A 347 10.49 15.99 3.19
CA LYS A 347 11.49 15.60 2.17
C LYS A 347 10.94 15.82 0.77
N LEU A 348 9.68 15.43 0.52
CA LEU A 348 9.01 15.69 -0.76
C LEU A 348 8.83 17.18 -1.03
N LYS A 349 8.36 17.96 -0.05
CA LYS A 349 8.26 19.42 -0.17
C LYS A 349 9.58 20.03 -0.61
N TYR A 350 10.68 19.65 0.04
CA TYR A 350 12.01 20.16 -0.30
C TYR A 350 12.47 19.71 -1.69
N LYS A 351 12.22 18.46 -2.09
CA LYS A 351 12.51 17.97 -3.45
C LYS A 351 11.74 18.78 -4.50
N PHE A 352 10.46 19.07 -4.27
CA PHE A 352 9.65 19.91 -5.18
C PHE A 352 10.13 21.35 -5.25
N CYS A 353 10.58 21.90 -4.12
CA CYS A 353 11.07 23.26 -4.06
C CYS A 353 12.58 23.38 -4.34
N ILE A 354 13.23 22.34 -4.88
CA ILE A 354 14.69 22.30 -4.95
C ILE A 354 15.29 23.50 -5.73
N ASP A 355 14.62 23.96 -6.79
CA ASP A 355 15.11 25.11 -7.55
C ASP A 355 15.06 26.42 -6.73
N ARG A 356 14.09 26.56 -5.83
CA ARG A 356 14.05 27.66 -4.86
C ARG A 356 15.14 27.52 -3.80
N ILE A 357 15.37 26.30 -3.31
CA ILE A 357 16.43 26.03 -2.34
C ILE A 357 17.79 26.34 -2.98
N LYS A 358 18.02 25.95 -4.24
CA LYS A 358 19.24 26.31 -4.99
C LYS A 358 19.42 27.82 -5.07
N ARG A 359 18.38 28.58 -5.44
CA ARG A 359 18.45 30.06 -5.44
C ARG A 359 18.83 30.66 -4.09
N LEU A 360 18.32 30.10 -2.99
CA LEU A 360 18.70 30.52 -1.64
C LEU A 360 20.19 30.26 -1.37
N PHE A 361 20.69 29.08 -1.70
CA PHE A 361 22.10 28.74 -1.49
C PHE A 361 23.03 29.49 -2.45
N ASP A 362 22.59 29.80 -3.67
CA ASP A 362 23.30 30.67 -4.60
C ASP A 362 23.44 32.08 -4.00
N TYR A 363 22.36 32.64 -3.45
CA TYR A 363 22.39 33.94 -2.75
C TYR A 363 23.34 33.92 -1.55
N ILE A 364 23.29 32.89 -0.72
CA ILE A 364 24.18 32.71 0.45
C ILE A 364 25.64 32.71 0.00
N LYS A 365 25.94 31.97 -1.08
CA LYS A 365 27.28 31.83 -1.63
C LYS A 365 27.79 33.13 -2.27
N GLU A 366 26.95 33.82 -3.05
CA GLU A 366 27.28 35.10 -3.68
C GLU A 366 27.63 36.19 -2.66
N ASN A 367 26.95 36.18 -1.50
CA ASN A 367 27.21 37.10 -0.40
C ASN A 367 28.27 36.60 0.59
N GLN A 368 28.89 35.44 0.34
CA GLN A 368 29.91 34.83 1.18
C GLN A 368 29.49 34.60 2.63
N TYR A 369 28.21 34.32 2.87
CA TYR A 369 27.70 34.06 4.20
C TYR A 369 28.07 32.66 4.67
N LYS A 370 28.47 32.54 5.94
CA LYS A 370 28.46 31.25 6.63
C LYS A 370 27.05 30.91 7.09
N VAL A 371 26.53 29.75 6.71
CA VAL A 371 25.13 29.36 6.93
C VAL A 371 25.00 28.29 8.00
N ALA A 372 24.00 28.46 8.87
CA ALA A 372 23.54 27.41 9.78
C ALA A 372 22.06 27.13 9.63
N VAL A 373 21.68 25.90 9.94
CA VAL A 373 20.28 25.53 10.18
C VAL A 373 19.99 25.48 11.67
N TRP A 374 18.84 26.04 12.04
CA TRP A 374 18.32 25.96 13.40
C TRP A 374 17.44 24.71 13.62
N GLY A 375 17.91 23.84 14.52
CA GLY A 375 17.23 22.66 15.04
C GLY A 375 17.61 21.37 14.29
N ALA A 376 17.99 20.34 15.05
CA ALA A 376 18.37 19.01 14.55
C ALA A 376 17.20 18.00 14.51
N GLY A 377 15.97 18.52 14.54
CA GLY A 377 14.75 17.72 14.54
C GLY A 377 14.36 17.14 13.18
N LYS A 378 13.13 16.64 13.10
CA LYS A 378 12.53 15.98 11.93
C LYS A 378 12.61 16.77 10.61
N TYR A 379 12.59 18.11 10.68
CA TYR A 379 12.66 18.96 9.50
C TYR A 379 14.05 18.99 8.88
N LEU A 380 15.11 19.02 9.69
CA LEU A 380 16.48 18.96 9.19
C LEU A 380 16.75 17.57 8.62
N ARG A 381 16.32 16.50 9.31
CA ARG A 381 16.47 15.12 8.80
C ARG A 381 15.69 14.88 7.50
N ALA A 382 14.71 15.71 7.17
CA ALA A 382 14.04 15.72 5.87
C ALA A 382 14.78 16.55 4.82
N LEU A 383 15.37 17.70 5.21
CA LEU A 383 16.08 18.62 4.33
C LEU A 383 17.48 18.10 3.95
N TYR A 384 18.21 17.56 4.90
CA TYR A 384 19.62 17.20 4.77
C TYR A 384 19.89 16.27 3.58
N PRO A 385 19.14 15.17 3.36
CA PRO A 385 19.34 14.33 2.18
C PRO A 385 19.12 15.09 0.87
N VAL A 386 18.16 16.02 0.84
CA VAL A 386 17.87 16.83 -0.37
C VAL A 386 19.02 17.80 -0.68
N LEU A 387 19.63 18.39 0.34
CA LEU A 387 20.82 19.24 0.18
C LEU A 387 22.01 18.42 -0.32
N ALA A 388 22.29 17.27 0.30
CA ALA A 388 23.37 16.38 -0.09
C ALA A 388 23.23 15.86 -1.53
N GLU A 389 22.03 15.40 -1.92
CA GLU A 389 21.70 14.98 -3.30
C GLU A 389 21.98 16.10 -4.34
N ASN A 390 21.95 17.37 -3.93
CA ASN A 390 22.14 18.53 -4.80
C ASN A 390 23.44 19.31 -4.54
N GLN A 391 24.37 18.75 -3.77
CA GLN A 391 25.67 19.36 -3.46
C GLN A 391 25.56 20.75 -2.81
N LEU A 392 24.57 20.92 -1.94
CA LEU A 392 24.37 22.13 -1.14
C LEU A 392 24.88 21.86 0.28
N GLU A 393 25.81 22.67 0.77
CA GLU A 393 26.49 22.44 2.04
C GLU A 393 26.05 23.43 3.12
N LEU A 394 25.90 22.94 4.35
CA LEU A 394 25.70 23.75 5.55
C LEU A 394 27.02 23.87 6.28
N ASP A 395 27.36 25.05 6.81
CA ASP A 395 28.54 25.18 7.67
C ASP A 395 28.25 24.58 9.06
N HIS A 396 27.08 24.87 9.63
CA HIS A 396 26.73 24.44 10.98
C HIS A 396 25.28 23.96 11.13
N ILE A 397 25.07 23.06 12.09
CA ILE A 397 23.75 22.66 12.58
C ILE A 397 23.67 23.09 14.05
N ILE A 398 22.73 23.97 14.39
CA ILE A 398 22.63 24.53 15.73
C ILE A 398 21.38 23.98 16.42
N ASP A 399 21.52 23.41 17.62
CA ASP A 399 20.39 23.03 18.47
C ASP A 399 20.56 23.56 19.90
N ARG A 400 19.44 23.81 20.57
CA ARG A 400 19.41 24.30 21.95
C ARG A 400 19.48 23.18 22.99
N ASP A 401 19.18 21.95 22.59
CA ASP A 401 19.20 20.80 23.49
C ASP A 401 20.65 20.32 23.69
N PRO A 402 21.24 20.49 24.89
CA PRO A 402 22.62 20.10 25.14
C PRO A 402 22.84 18.59 25.02
N LEU A 403 21.78 17.79 25.12
CA LEU A 403 21.86 16.33 24.95
C LEU A 403 22.16 15.92 23.51
N LEU A 404 21.91 16.81 22.54
CA LEU A 404 22.15 16.55 21.12
C LEU A 404 23.52 17.04 20.66
N TRP A 405 24.26 17.81 21.48
CA TRP A 405 25.52 18.40 21.06
C TRP A 405 26.60 17.33 20.84
N GLY A 406 27.26 17.38 19.68
CA GLY A 406 28.25 16.40 19.26
C GLY A 406 27.67 15.17 18.55
N ASP A 407 26.35 14.96 18.61
CA ASP A 407 25.69 13.92 17.82
C ASP A 407 25.76 14.26 16.32
N LEU A 408 25.72 13.22 15.49
CA LEU A 408 25.72 13.35 14.04
C LEU A 408 24.29 13.35 13.49
N VAL A 409 24.02 14.26 12.55
CA VAL A 409 22.84 14.19 11.68
C VAL A 409 23.22 13.37 10.46
N GLU A 410 22.44 12.31 10.20
CA GLU A 410 22.67 11.34 9.10
C GLU A 410 24.11 10.78 9.04
N ASN A 411 24.80 10.71 10.19
CA ASN A 411 26.20 10.27 10.35
C ASN A 411 27.27 11.15 9.67
N GLU A 412 26.93 12.36 9.23
CA GLU A 412 27.86 13.20 8.46
C GLU A 412 28.22 14.50 9.20
N GLN A 413 27.24 15.28 9.64
CA GLN A 413 27.48 16.60 10.22
C GLN A 413 27.16 16.65 11.72
N LYS A 414 28.07 17.23 12.51
CA LYS A 414 27.91 17.36 13.97
C LYS A 414 26.94 18.47 14.33
N ILE A 415 26.10 18.20 15.32
CA ILE A 415 25.26 19.22 15.96
C ILE A 415 26.15 20.04 16.89
N CYS A 416 26.19 21.33 16.63
CA CYS A 416 27.05 22.28 17.31
C CYS A 416 26.37 22.88 18.54
N ASN A 417 27.21 23.21 19.52
CA ASN A 417 26.82 24.06 20.63
C ASN A 417 26.37 25.43 20.09
N TYR A 418 25.19 25.86 20.53
CA TYR A 418 24.63 27.17 20.24
C TYR A 418 25.59 28.32 20.57
N GLU A 419 26.26 28.33 21.71
CA GLU A 419 27.11 29.45 22.13
C GLU A 419 28.37 29.61 21.26
N ASP A 420 28.98 28.49 20.86
CA ASP A 420 30.24 28.49 20.14
C ASP A 420 30.04 28.84 18.66
N CYS A 421 29.08 28.19 18.00
CA CYS A 421 28.87 28.37 16.56
C CYS A 421 28.06 29.62 16.21
N TRP A 422 27.33 30.20 17.16
CA TRP A 422 26.64 31.48 16.92
C TRP A 422 27.59 32.60 16.52
N GLN A 423 28.85 32.55 16.96
CA GLN A 423 29.84 33.58 16.63
C GLN A 423 30.36 33.46 15.19
N GLU A 424 30.25 32.29 14.58
CA GLU A 424 30.88 31.94 13.30
C GLU A 424 29.93 32.03 12.10
N VAL A 425 28.62 32.12 12.34
CA VAL A 425 27.58 32.03 11.30
C VAL A 425 27.03 33.41 10.95
N ASP A 426 26.80 33.73 9.68
CA ASP A 426 26.19 35.00 9.24
C ASP A 426 24.70 34.85 8.93
N PHE A 427 24.30 33.67 8.46
CA PHE A 427 22.96 33.36 7.94
C PHE A 427 22.34 32.17 8.67
N ILE A 428 21.13 32.31 9.17
CA ILE A 428 20.44 31.26 9.93
C ILE A 428 19.11 30.92 9.24
N ILE A 429 19.02 29.67 8.77
CA ILE A 429 17.80 29.09 8.21
C ILE A 429 17.01 28.45 9.36
N VAL A 430 15.81 28.99 9.62
CA VAL A 430 14.88 28.41 10.60
C VAL A 430 13.84 27.58 9.86
N LEU A 431 13.83 26.27 10.12
CA LEU A 431 12.99 25.32 9.37
C LEU A 431 11.51 25.27 9.79
N SER A 432 11.17 25.82 10.96
CA SER A 432 9.81 25.80 11.48
C SER A 432 9.38 27.19 11.92
N ARG A 433 8.22 27.63 11.44
CA ARG A 433 7.64 28.92 11.81
C ARG A 433 7.44 29.10 13.31
N ASN A 434 7.12 28.02 14.03
CA ASN A 434 6.94 28.04 15.49
C ASN A 434 8.22 28.39 16.25
N ASN A 435 9.39 28.09 15.69
CA ASN A 435 10.67 28.41 16.30
C ASN A 435 11.17 29.81 15.91
N TYR A 436 10.69 30.38 14.80
CA TYR A 436 11.22 31.62 14.23
C TYR A 436 11.24 32.77 15.23
N THR A 437 10.12 33.07 15.90
CA THR A 437 10.06 34.18 16.88
C THR A 437 11.05 34.00 18.03
N SER A 438 11.25 32.76 18.49
CA SER A 438 12.23 32.47 19.55
C SER A 438 13.66 32.71 19.07
N VAL A 439 14.01 32.27 17.85
CA VAL A 439 15.34 32.46 17.28
C VAL A 439 15.60 33.94 16.99
N TYR A 440 14.58 34.64 16.49
CA TYR A 440 14.63 36.07 16.23
C TYR A 440 14.92 36.89 17.48
N ASN A 441 14.21 36.63 18.59
CA ASN A 441 14.45 37.32 19.86
C ASN A 441 15.88 37.07 20.39
N GLN A 442 16.36 35.83 20.27
CA GLN A 442 17.74 35.49 20.67
C GLN A 442 18.79 36.18 19.81
N ALA A 443 18.53 36.34 18.51
CA ALA A 443 19.43 37.09 17.64
C ALA A 443 19.52 38.57 18.03
N ARG A 444 18.38 39.18 18.42
CA ARG A 444 18.34 40.56 18.90
C ARG A 444 19.12 40.76 20.20
N GLU A 445 19.08 39.79 21.12
CA GLU A 445 19.75 39.90 22.42
C GLU A 445 21.28 39.84 22.34
N LYS A 446 21.85 39.21 21.31
CA LYS A 446 23.31 38.95 21.21
C LYS A 446 24.12 40.00 20.42
N SER A 447 23.54 41.15 20.08
CA SER A 447 24.21 42.33 19.50
C SER A 447 25.07 42.09 18.24
N LYS A 448 24.84 40.99 17.51
CA LYS A 448 25.51 40.70 16.24
C LYS A 448 24.47 40.58 15.13
N LYS A 449 24.68 41.33 14.04
CA LYS A 449 23.83 41.28 12.84
C LYS A 449 23.85 39.86 12.27
N LYS A 450 22.71 39.18 12.32
CA LYS A 450 22.47 37.90 11.64
C LYS A 450 21.39 38.08 10.61
N VAL A 451 21.54 37.40 9.49
CA VAL A 451 20.47 37.24 8.51
C VAL A 451 19.63 36.04 8.93
N LEU A 452 18.33 36.25 9.11
CA LEU A 452 17.39 35.19 9.46
C LEU A 452 16.45 34.92 8.30
N LEU A 453 16.27 33.64 7.97
CA LEU A 453 15.30 33.21 6.98
C LEU A 453 14.38 32.15 7.57
N ASN A 454 13.08 32.41 7.48
CA ASN A 454 12.07 31.38 7.72
C ASN A 454 11.91 30.53 6.45
N MET A 455 12.42 29.29 6.49
CA MET A 455 12.37 28.39 5.33
C MET A 455 10.93 28.10 4.91
N GLU A 456 10.02 27.97 5.86
CA GLU A 456 8.61 27.68 5.59
C GLU A 456 7.97 28.82 4.81
N SER A 457 8.17 30.06 5.24
CA SER A 457 7.69 31.25 4.52
C SER A 457 8.32 31.38 3.13
N TYR A 458 9.63 31.16 3.02
CA TYR A 458 10.35 31.24 1.75
C TYR A 458 9.86 30.21 0.72
N LEU A 459 9.59 28.99 1.16
CA LEU A 459 9.07 27.97 0.26
C LEU A 459 7.62 28.22 -0.15
N CYS A 460 6.82 28.87 0.67
CA CYS A 460 5.37 29.07 0.45
C CYS A 460 5.00 30.38 -0.29
N MET A 461 5.91 31.33 -0.43
CA MET A 461 5.63 32.66 -1.01
C MET A 461 6.50 32.92 -2.24
N ASP A 462 6.00 33.66 -3.24
CA ASP A 462 6.76 34.04 -4.44
C ASP A 462 7.48 35.38 -4.25
N TYR A 463 8.44 35.37 -3.34
CA TYR A 463 9.30 36.51 -3.03
C TYR A 463 10.76 36.16 -3.29
N ASP A 464 11.56 37.17 -3.62
CA ASP A 464 13.02 37.04 -3.69
C ASP A 464 13.58 36.78 -2.27
N VAL A 465 14.74 36.13 -2.19
CA VAL A 465 15.47 35.89 -0.94
C VAL A 465 15.69 37.22 -0.21
N SER A 466 16.01 38.29 -0.94
CA SER A 466 16.20 39.64 -0.37
C SER A 466 14.93 40.27 0.22
N GLU A 467 13.74 39.82 -0.19
CA GLU A 467 12.45 40.36 0.28
C GLU A 467 11.96 39.66 1.55
N ILE A 468 12.45 38.46 1.85
CA ILE A 468 12.08 37.67 3.04
C ILE A 468 13.12 37.81 4.16
N ILE A 469 14.34 38.19 3.81
CA ILE A 469 15.38 38.48 4.79
C ILE A 469 15.04 39.74 5.55
N GLU A 470 14.86 39.61 6.87
CA GLU A 470 14.94 40.77 7.76
C GLU A 470 16.41 41.07 8.03
N TYR A 471 16.90 42.19 7.51
CA TYR A 471 18.14 42.79 8.00
C TYR A 471 17.87 43.36 9.40
N GLN A 472 18.64 42.90 10.39
CA GLN A 472 18.72 43.63 11.66
C GLN A 472 19.58 44.89 11.45
N GLU A 473 18.98 45.91 10.83
CA GLU A 473 19.44 47.29 10.92
C GLU A 473 18.79 47.98 12.12
N GLU A 474 19.44 47.84 13.27
CA GLU A 474 19.64 48.90 14.28
C GLU A 474 20.65 48.42 15.33
#